data_AF-A0A061F0F3-F1
#
_entry.id   AF-A0A061F0F3-F1
#
_cell.length_a   1.000
_cell.length_b   1.000
_cell.length_c   1.000
_cell.angle_alpha   90.00
_cell.angle_beta   90.00
_cell.angle_gamma   90.00
#
_symmetry.space_group_name_H-M   'P 1'
#
loop_
_entity.id
_entity.type
_entity.pdbx_description
1 polymer ?
#
loop_
_entity_poly.entity_id
_entity_poly.type
_entity_poly.pdbx_seq_one_letter_code
_entity_poly.pdbx_strand_id
1 'polypeptide(L)'
;MSIASLSLPSLGHCCQNSPPISLKSSFLSKPTTTQFSFAFKTTQKRSFFHVVSMSMEAGVGVMGTKLGMMSYFETDGTVVPVTVVGFREGNIVTQVKTSATDGYDAVQVGYRRVRDKKLTKPELGHLEKGGVIPMRHLQEFRLQSVEAFEVGQKLAVEEIFKEGDLVDVSGTTIGKGFQGGIKRHNFKRGQMTHGSKSHRALGSIGAGTTPGRVYKGKKMPGRMGGSKRKIRKLKIVKLDNELRVVMIKGAVPDALAKEGILRPNDFWRRSMGAHKIWCVHDWLGV
;
A
#
# COMPACT_ATOMS: atom_id res chain seq x y z
N MET A 1 47.59 -66.72 16.01
CA MET A 1 47.71 -65.25 15.92
C MET A 1 46.31 -64.67 15.84
N SER A 2 46.06 -63.63 16.64
CA SER A 2 44.88 -62.75 16.72
C SER A 2 43.50 -63.31 17.11
N ILE A 3 43.19 -62.96 18.35
CA ILE A 3 41.93 -62.89 19.11
C ILE A 3 41.09 -61.67 18.68
N ALA A 4 39.75 -61.77 18.78
CA ALA A 4 38.80 -60.83 19.43
C ALA A 4 37.38 -60.96 18.81
N SER A 5 36.42 -61.71 19.38
CA SER A 5 35.48 -61.42 20.50
C SER A 5 34.43 -60.33 20.19
N LEU A 6 33.20 -60.60 19.73
CA LEU A 6 31.96 -61.12 20.38
C LEU A 6 31.26 -60.24 21.45
N SER A 7 30.05 -59.78 21.07
CA SER A 7 28.73 -59.74 21.77
C SER A 7 28.45 -58.92 23.06
N LEU A 8 27.48 -57.97 22.94
CA LEU A 8 26.22 -57.70 23.73
C LEU A 8 26.24 -57.67 25.31
N PRO A 9 25.18 -57.26 26.06
CA PRO A 9 24.13 -56.21 25.95
C PRO A 9 23.78 -55.45 27.30
N SER A 10 22.83 -54.48 27.22
CA SER A 10 21.73 -54.13 28.19
C SER A 10 21.95 -53.56 29.63
N LEU A 11 20.97 -52.70 30.03
CA LEU A 11 20.53 -52.27 31.39
C LEU A 11 21.52 -51.37 32.18
N GLY A 12 21.18 -50.39 33.02
CA GLY A 12 19.95 -49.92 33.66
C GLY A 12 20.32 -49.25 35.00
N HIS A 13 19.67 -48.12 35.34
CA HIS A 13 19.46 -47.54 36.68
C HIS A 13 20.58 -46.89 37.54
N CYS A 14 20.21 -45.69 38.05
CA CYS A 14 20.40 -45.10 39.39
C CYS A 14 21.81 -45.02 40.01
N CYS A 15 22.16 -44.10 40.90
CA CYS A 15 21.48 -43.06 41.66
C CYS A 15 22.61 -42.27 42.36
N GLN A 16 22.37 -40.98 42.63
CA GLN A 16 22.82 -40.20 43.81
C GLN A 16 24.32 -40.15 44.18
N ASN A 17 24.88 -38.93 44.18
CA ASN A 17 26.02 -38.57 45.03
C ASN A 17 25.63 -37.38 45.93
N SER A 18 25.77 -37.62 47.23
CA SER A 18 25.59 -36.74 48.38
C SER A 18 26.68 -35.65 48.50
N PRO A 19 26.41 -34.49 49.12
CA PRO A 19 27.46 -33.57 49.57
C PRO A 19 27.83 -33.78 51.07
N PRO A 20 29.09 -33.55 51.48
CA PRO A 20 29.47 -33.52 52.89
C PRO A 20 29.54 -32.10 53.49
N ILE A 21 28.80 -31.93 54.60
CA ILE A 21 29.15 -31.41 55.94
C ILE A 21 30.06 -30.16 56.07
N SER A 22 29.62 -29.20 56.92
CA SER A 22 30.38 -28.42 57.95
C SER A 22 29.86 -26.97 58.02
N LEU A 23 29.64 -26.26 59.13
CA LEU A 23 29.65 -26.44 60.59
C LEU A 23 28.82 -25.26 61.16
N LYS A 24 28.25 -25.42 62.34
CA LYS A 24 27.44 -24.40 63.05
C LYS A 24 28.32 -23.29 63.62
N SER A 25 27.84 -22.05 63.59
CA SER A 25 27.85 -21.20 64.80
C SER A 25 26.74 -20.16 64.75
N SER A 26 26.09 -20.06 65.91
CA SER A 26 24.92 -19.26 66.25
C SER A 26 25.34 -17.89 66.74
N PHE A 27 24.91 -16.79 66.12
CA PHE A 27 24.79 -15.51 66.82
C PHE A 27 23.80 -14.57 66.09
N LEU A 28 22.92 -13.97 66.89
CA LEU A 28 22.00 -12.85 66.65
C LEU A 28 20.65 -13.12 65.94
N SER A 29 19.64 -13.25 66.81
CA SER A 29 18.31 -12.60 66.79
C SER A 29 17.69 -12.14 65.46
N LYS A 30 16.52 -12.72 65.19
CA LYS A 30 15.56 -12.44 64.10
C LYS A 30 15.19 -10.95 63.98
N PRO A 31 15.22 -10.38 62.77
CA PRO A 31 14.26 -9.35 62.37
C PRO A 31 13.08 -10.01 61.63
N THR A 32 11.90 -9.56 62.02
CA THR A 32 10.57 -9.91 61.52
C THR A 32 10.48 -9.97 60.01
N THR A 33 9.89 -11.07 59.53
CA THR A 33 9.39 -11.27 58.18
C THR A 33 8.61 -10.05 57.69
N THR A 34 9.18 -9.34 56.72
CA THR A 34 8.37 -8.59 55.75
C THR A 34 8.82 -9.08 54.38
N GLN A 35 8.07 -10.03 53.82
CA GLN A 35 8.27 -10.46 52.45
C GLN A 35 7.87 -9.31 51.53
N PHE A 36 8.81 -8.45 51.17
CA PHE A 36 8.68 -7.65 49.96
C PHE A 36 8.97 -8.58 48.79
N SER A 37 7.93 -9.28 48.32
CA SER A 37 7.96 -9.90 47.01
C SER A 37 8.10 -8.78 45.98
N PHE A 38 9.32 -8.52 45.54
CA PHE A 38 9.57 -7.68 44.37
C PHE A 38 9.04 -8.45 43.16
N ALA A 39 7.75 -8.27 42.87
CA ALA A 39 7.17 -8.74 41.62
C ALA A 39 7.82 -7.94 40.50
N PHE A 40 8.91 -8.47 39.95
CA PHE A 40 9.47 -8.01 38.70
C PHE A 40 8.39 -8.24 37.64
N LYS A 41 7.54 -7.24 37.40
CA LYS A 41 6.66 -7.23 36.25
C LYS A 41 7.59 -7.24 35.05
N THR A 42 7.83 -8.43 34.51
CA THR A 42 8.32 -8.58 33.15
C THR A 42 7.33 -7.79 32.30
N THR A 43 7.71 -6.56 31.98
CA THR A 43 6.94 -5.76 31.05
C THR A 43 7.18 -6.45 29.73
N GLN A 44 6.35 -7.45 29.42
CA GLN A 44 6.30 -8.02 28.09
C GLN A 44 6.02 -6.85 27.18
N LYS A 45 7.08 -6.37 26.54
CA LYS A 45 7.03 -5.38 25.51
C LYS A 45 6.21 -6.05 24.42
N ARG A 46 4.90 -5.82 24.44
CA ARG A 46 4.00 -6.21 23.37
C ARG A 46 4.60 -5.56 22.14
N SER A 47 5.34 -6.35 21.36
CA SER A 47 5.59 -6.03 19.98
C SER A 47 4.21 -6.04 19.36
N PHE A 48 3.57 -4.87 19.36
CA PHE A 48 2.54 -4.58 18.38
C PHE A 48 3.28 -4.70 17.05
N PHE A 49 3.35 -5.92 16.52
CA PHE A 49 3.40 -6.12 15.10
C PHE A 49 2.13 -5.44 14.61
N HIS A 50 2.26 -4.15 14.26
CA HIS A 50 1.35 -3.56 13.31
C HIS A 50 1.48 -4.43 12.08
N VAL A 51 0.58 -5.38 11.93
CA VAL A 51 0.29 -5.98 10.63
C VAL A 51 -0.01 -4.78 9.76
N VAL A 52 0.95 -4.42 8.90
CA VAL A 52 0.74 -3.40 7.88
C VAL A 52 -0.23 -4.05 6.90
N SER A 53 -1.53 -4.06 7.26
CA SER A 53 -2.58 -4.47 6.36
C SER A 53 -2.66 -3.36 5.31
N MET A 54 -1.95 -3.54 4.20
CA MET A 54 -2.17 -2.69 3.04
C MET A 54 -3.64 -2.78 2.65
N SER A 55 -4.19 -1.69 2.11
CA SER A 55 -5.60 -1.62 1.73
C SER A 55 -5.94 -2.74 0.74
N MET A 56 -6.97 -3.53 1.07
CA MET A 56 -7.67 -4.35 0.09
C MET A 56 -8.44 -3.41 -0.84
N GLU A 57 -8.39 -3.67 -2.14
CA GLU A 57 -9.16 -2.93 -3.14
C GLU A 57 -10.48 -3.67 -3.40
N ALA A 58 -11.53 -2.91 -3.74
CA ALA A 58 -12.87 -3.46 -3.93
C ALA A 58 -13.01 -4.30 -5.23
N GLY A 59 -12.14 -4.08 -6.21
CA GLY A 59 -12.14 -4.77 -7.49
C GLY A 59 -10.85 -4.51 -8.27
N VAL A 60 -10.73 -5.14 -9.43
CA VAL A 60 -9.58 -4.94 -10.31
C VAL A 60 -9.62 -3.52 -10.89
N GLY A 61 -8.49 -2.83 -10.79
CA GLY A 61 -8.30 -1.54 -11.43
C GLY A 61 -7.65 -1.68 -12.80
N VAL A 62 -7.73 -0.61 -13.59
CA VAL A 62 -7.05 -0.48 -14.87
C VAL A 62 -6.03 0.65 -14.80
N MET A 63 -5.02 0.60 -15.66
CA MET A 63 -4.09 1.71 -15.81
C MET A 63 -4.46 2.52 -17.05
N GLY A 64 -4.22 3.83 -16.99
CA GLY A 64 -4.56 4.76 -18.06
C GLY A 64 -3.60 5.93 -18.11
N THR A 65 -3.58 6.65 -19.23
CA THR A 65 -2.73 7.83 -19.41
C THR A 65 -3.57 9.09 -19.37
N LYS A 66 -3.20 10.05 -18.53
CA LYS A 66 -3.87 11.36 -18.50
C LYS A 66 -3.52 12.14 -19.77
N LEU A 67 -4.51 12.34 -20.65
CA LEU A 67 -4.34 13.07 -21.91
C LEU A 67 -4.45 14.57 -21.69
N GLY A 68 -5.42 15.01 -20.89
CA GLY A 68 -5.68 16.43 -20.66
C GLY A 68 -6.96 16.67 -19.90
N MET A 69 -7.34 17.94 -19.78
CA MET A 69 -8.62 18.37 -19.23
C MET A 69 -9.38 19.15 -20.29
N MET A 70 -10.70 19.00 -20.31
CA MET A 70 -11.61 19.74 -21.18
C MET A 70 -12.93 20.02 -20.46
N SER A 71 -13.76 20.87 -21.04
CA SER A 71 -15.12 21.11 -20.58
C SER A 71 -16.07 20.21 -21.35
N TYR A 72 -16.95 19.51 -20.63
CA TYR A 72 -18.02 18.70 -21.20
C TYR A 72 -19.37 19.38 -20.94
N PHE A 73 -20.23 19.44 -21.95
CA PHE A 73 -21.58 19.99 -21.84
C PHE A 73 -22.57 18.85 -21.69
N GLU A 74 -23.32 18.85 -20.58
CA GLU A 74 -24.44 17.94 -20.39
C GLU A 74 -25.66 18.44 -21.19
N THR A 75 -26.67 17.58 -21.38
CA THR A 75 -27.91 17.92 -22.09
C THR A 75 -28.64 19.12 -21.51
N ASP A 76 -28.47 19.33 -20.20
CA ASP A 76 -29.13 20.39 -19.43
C ASP A 76 -28.42 21.75 -19.58
N GLY A 77 -27.36 21.84 -20.40
CA GLY A 77 -26.54 23.03 -20.57
C GLY A 77 -25.50 23.25 -19.47
N THR A 78 -25.41 22.35 -18.50
CA THR A 78 -24.41 22.41 -17.42
C THR A 78 -23.01 22.10 -17.95
N VAL A 79 -22.03 22.95 -17.59
CA VAL A 79 -20.62 22.77 -17.98
C VAL A 79 -19.88 22.02 -16.87
N VAL A 80 -19.38 20.83 -17.18
CA VAL A 80 -18.63 19.99 -16.25
C VAL A 80 -17.16 19.92 -16.66
N PRO A 81 -16.20 20.30 -15.80
CA PRO A 81 -14.79 20.10 -16.08
C PRO A 81 -14.45 18.62 -15.97
N VAL A 82 -13.92 18.03 -17.04
CA VAL A 82 -13.55 16.62 -17.11
C VAL A 82 -12.06 16.45 -17.42
N THR A 83 -11.45 15.44 -16.80
CA THR A 83 -10.16 14.92 -17.21
C THR A 83 -10.38 13.76 -18.18
N VAL A 84 -9.74 13.82 -19.35
CA VAL A 84 -9.74 12.73 -20.33
C VAL A 84 -8.59 11.78 -20.01
N VAL A 85 -8.93 10.52 -19.74
CA VAL A 85 -7.98 9.44 -19.53
C VAL A 85 -8.06 8.50 -20.73
N GLY A 86 -6.96 8.39 -21.47
CA GLY A 86 -6.86 7.52 -22.62
C GLY A 86 -6.18 6.21 -22.30
N PHE A 87 -6.62 5.15 -22.96
CA PHE A 87 -6.08 3.81 -22.82
C PHE A 87 -5.26 3.44 -24.04
N ARG A 88 -4.07 2.90 -23.79
CA ARG A 88 -3.21 2.32 -24.81
C ARG A 88 -3.28 0.80 -24.76
N GLU A 89 -2.67 0.16 -25.73
CA GLU A 89 -2.48 -1.30 -25.71
C GLU A 89 -1.77 -1.73 -24.41
N GLY A 90 -2.44 -2.57 -23.64
CA GLY A 90 -2.09 -2.98 -22.28
C GLY A 90 -3.32 -3.36 -21.48
N ASN A 91 -3.22 -3.28 -20.15
CA ASN A 91 -4.20 -3.76 -19.18
C ASN A 91 -4.44 -5.27 -19.31
N ILE A 92 -3.35 -6.04 -19.29
CA ILE A 92 -3.38 -7.50 -19.37
C ILE A 92 -2.92 -8.05 -18.03
N VAL A 93 -3.59 -9.10 -17.55
CA VAL A 93 -3.19 -9.81 -16.33
C VAL A 93 -1.88 -10.55 -16.60
N THR A 94 -0.82 -10.19 -15.86
CA THR A 94 0.52 -10.79 -16.03
C THR A 94 0.78 -11.91 -15.04
N GLN A 95 0.24 -11.79 -13.83
CA GLN A 95 0.43 -12.79 -12.78
C GLN A 95 -0.76 -12.78 -11.82
N VAL A 96 -1.17 -13.97 -11.42
CA VAL A 96 -2.15 -14.19 -10.36
C VAL A 96 -1.39 -14.69 -9.13
N LYS A 97 -1.58 -14.01 -8.00
CA LYS A 97 -0.99 -14.35 -6.70
C LYS A 97 -2.06 -14.87 -5.77
N THR A 98 -1.78 -16.02 -5.18
CA THR A 98 -2.68 -16.70 -4.24
C THR A 98 -2.07 -16.71 -2.85
N SER A 99 -2.93 -16.73 -1.84
CA SER A 99 -2.55 -16.84 -0.42
C SER A 99 -1.62 -18.01 -0.12
N ALA A 100 -1.77 -19.15 -0.80
CA ALA A 100 -0.92 -20.32 -0.62
C ALA A 100 0.54 -20.11 -1.09
N THR A 101 0.75 -19.37 -2.18
CA THR A 101 2.08 -19.17 -2.79
C THR A 101 2.75 -17.90 -2.28
N ASP A 102 2.03 -16.78 -2.25
CA ASP A 102 2.56 -15.44 -1.99
C ASP A 102 2.16 -14.87 -0.62
N GLY A 103 1.27 -15.55 0.12
CA GLY A 103 0.77 -15.11 1.42
C GLY A 103 -0.34 -14.04 1.37
N TYR A 104 -0.80 -13.66 0.16
CA TYR A 104 -1.97 -12.79 -0.05
C TYR A 104 -2.53 -12.95 -1.46
N ASP A 105 -3.78 -12.54 -1.61
CA ASP A 105 -4.53 -12.62 -2.85
C ASP A 105 -4.42 -11.32 -3.65
N ALA A 106 -3.85 -11.39 -4.86
CA ALA A 106 -3.69 -10.23 -5.73
C ALA A 106 -3.58 -10.58 -7.22
N VAL A 107 -4.02 -9.65 -8.06
CA VAL A 107 -3.86 -9.69 -9.52
C VAL A 107 -2.82 -8.65 -9.93
N GLN A 108 -1.80 -9.06 -10.64
CA GLN A 108 -0.85 -8.17 -11.29
C GLN A 108 -1.33 -7.86 -12.70
N VAL A 109 -1.43 -6.57 -13.02
CA VAL A 109 -1.84 -6.06 -14.33
C VAL A 109 -0.70 -5.25 -14.92
N GLY A 110 -0.42 -5.50 -16.20
CA GLY A 110 0.56 -4.76 -16.98
C GLY A 110 -0.07 -3.71 -17.88
N TYR A 111 0.63 -2.60 -18.09
CA TYR A 111 0.20 -1.48 -18.92
C TYR A 111 1.34 -0.91 -19.76
N ARG A 112 0.95 -0.38 -20.93
CA ARG A 112 1.79 0.26 -21.94
C ARG A 112 2.79 -0.70 -22.59
N ARG A 113 2.46 -1.16 -23.80
CA ARG A 113 3.38 -1.92 -24.66
C ARG A 113 4.68 -1.16 -24.92
N VAL A 114 5.80 -1.88 -24.85
CA VAL A 114 7.16 -1.37 -25.06
C VAL A 114 7.94 -2.35 -25.94
N ARG A 115 8.92 -1.85 -26.71
CA ARG A 115 9.82 -2.71 -27.50
C ARG A 115 10.75 -3.51 -26.59
N ASP A 116 11.00 -4.77 -26.91
CA ASP A 116 11.78 -5.71 -26.08
C ASP A 116 13.12 -5.15 -25.61
N LYS A 117 13.84 -4.45 -26.50
CA LYS A 117 15.13 -3.81 -26.21
C LYS A 117 15.12 -2.77 -25.08
N LYS A 118 13.95 -2.24 -24.71
CA LYS A 118 13.81 -1.25 -23.65
C LYS A 118 13.54 -1.87 -22.27
N LEU A 119 13.21 -3.16 -22.22
CA LEU A 119 13.03 -3.89 -20.98
C LEU A 119 14.35 -4.55 -20.57
N THR A 120 14.52 -4.75 -19.27
CA THR A 120 15.64 -5.53 -18.76
C THR A 120 15.37 -7.02 -18.94
N LYS A 121 16.41 -7.84 -19.09
CA LYS A 121 16.29 -9.30 -19.24
C LYS A 121 15.37 -9.98 -18.19
N PRO A 122 15.44 -9.67 -16.88
CA PRO A 122 14.55 -10.29 -15.89
C PRO A 122 13.09 -9.88 -16.06
N GLU A 123 12.80 -8.62 -16.40
CA GLU A 123 11.42 -8.17 -16.67
C GLU A 123 10.85 -8.88 -17.90
N LEU A 124 11.68 -9.05 -18.93
CA LEU A 124 11.31 -9.73 -20.15
C LEU A 124 10.98 -11.22 -19.87
N GLY A 125 11.87 -11.94 -19.18
CA GLY A 125 11.62 -13.34 -18.81
C GLY A 125 10.38 -13.54 -17.92
N HIS A 126 10.06 -12.56 -17.07
CA HIS A 126 8.82 -12.57 -16.28
C HIS A 126 7.57 -12.50 -17.17
N LEU A 127 7.57 -11.64 -18.19
CA LEU A 127 6.45 -11.49 -19.11
C LEU A 127 6.32 -12.66 -20.09
N GLU A 128 7.44 -13.21 -20.55
CA GLU A 128 7.47 -14.40 -21.41
C GLU A 128 6.89 -15.63 -20.70
N LYS A 129 7.13 -15.78 -19.39
CA LYS A 129 6.52 -16.87 -18.60
C LYS A 129 4.99 -16.84 -18.65
N GLY A 130 4.40 -15.65 -18.70
CA GLY A 130 2.95 -15.47 -18.83
C GLY A 130 2.46 -15.46 -20.28
N GLY A 131 3.35 -15.58 -21.28
CA GLY A 131 3.00 -15.44 -22.69
C GLY A 131 2.47 -14.06 -23.07
N VAL A 132 2.78 -13.02 -22.29
CA VAL A 132 2.19 -11.69 -22.46
C VAL A 132 3.14 -10.76 -23.21
N ILE A 133 2.56 -9.78 -23.92
CA ILE A 133 3.32 -8.71 -24.57
C ILE A 133 4.26 -7.96 -23.59
N PRO A 134 5.41 -7.47 -24.08
CA PRO A 134 6.33 -6.63 -23.31
C PRO A 134 5.65 -5.31 -22.86
N MET A 135 5.53 -5.10 -21.55
CA MET A 135 4.85 -3.94 -20.95
C MET A 135 5.75 -3.19 -19.97
N ARG A 136 5.57 -1.87 -19.86
CA ARG A 136 6.43 -1.00 -19.03
C ARG A 136 6.06 -0.98 -17.56
N HIS A 137 4.77 -0.91 -17.29
CA HIS A 137 4.27 -0.65 -15.95
C HIS A 137 3.51 -1.86 -15.45
N LEU A 138 3.94 -2.40 -14.32
CA LEU A 138 3.23 -3.46 -13.60
C LEU A 138 2.66 -2.87 -12.32
N GLN A 139 1.40 -3.15 -12.04
CA GLN A 139 0.75 -2.81 -10.78
C GLN A 139 -0.04 -3.99 -10.25
N GLU A 140 -0.07 -4.11 -8.93
CA GLU A 140 -0.80 -5.16 -8.23
C GLU A 140 -2.08 -4.57 -7.64
N PHE A 141 -3.17 -5.31 -7.78
CA PHE A 141 -4.45 -5.04 -7.14
C PHE A 141 -4.74 -6.17 -6.17
N ARG A 142 -4.85 -5.84 -4.88
CA ARG A 142 -5.18 -6.80 -3.82
C ARG A 142 -6.67 -6.98 -3.74
N LEU A 143 -7.15 -8.20 -3.88
CA LEU A 143 -8.56 -8.55 -3.93
C LEU A 143 -8.93 -9.48 -2.77
N GLN A 144 -10.22 -9.73 -2.59
CA GLN A 144 -10.72 -10.72 -1.63
C GLN A 144 -10.81 -12.13 -2.24
N SER A 145 -11.07 -12.22 -3.54
CA SER A 145 -11.04 -13.46 -4.31
C SER A 145 -10.37 -13.21 -5.67
N VAL A 146 -9.62 -14.19 -6.14
CA VAL A 146 -8.79 -14.11 -7.37
C VAL A 146 -9.21 -15.15 -8.41
N GLU A 147 -10.16 -16.01 -8.09
CA GLU A 147 -10.52 -17.20 -8.89
C GLU A 147 -11.07 -16.85 -10.29
N ALA A 148 -11.54 -15.62 -10.49
CA ALA A 148 -12.10 -15.16 -11.75
C ALA A 148 -11.07 -14.66 -12.78
N PHE A 149 -9.77 -14.67 -12.47
CA PHE A 149 -8.74 -14.08 -13.33
C PHE A 149 -7.72 -15.12 -13.80
N GLU A 150 -7.46 -15.10 -15.10
CA GLU A 150 -6.46 -15.95 -15.74
C GLU A 150 -5.28 -15.11 -16.24
N VAL A 151 -4.09 -15.72 -16.29
CA VAL A 151 -2.90 -15.07 -16.84
C VAL A 151 -3.08 -14.89 -18.35
N GLY A 152 -2.79 -13.69 -18.85
CA GLY A 152 -2.99 -13.33 -20.27
C GLY A 152 -4.38 -12.75 -20.57
N GLN A 153 -5.30 -12.77 -19.60
CA GLN A 153 -6.62 -12.15 -19.76
C GLN A 153 -6.50 -10.63 -19.97
N LYS A 154 -7.14 -10.12 -21.01
CA LYS A 154 -7.22 -8.69 -21.30
C LYS A 154 -8.39 -8.06 -20.56
N LEU A 155 -8.13 -6.98 -19.84
CA LEU A 155 -9.14 -6.23 -19.11
C LEU A 155 -9.71 -5.12 -20.00
N ALA A 156 -10.93 -5.33 -20.50
CA ALA A 156 -11.65 -4.30 -21.25
C ALA A 156 -12.19 -3.23 -20.28
N VAL A 157 -11.96 -1.95 -20.62
CA VAL A 157 -12.40 -0.81 -19.79
C VAL A 157 -13.92 -0.74 -19.72
N GLU A 158 -14.59 -1.13 -20.81
CA GLU A 158 -16.04 -1.08 -21.01
C GLU A 158 -16.79 -2.07 -20.11
N GLU A 159 -16.18 -3.22 -19.83
CA GLU A 159 -16.76 -4.25 -18.96
C GLU A 159 -16.62 -3.88 -17.48
N ILE A 160 -15.58 -3.13 -17.13
CA ILE A 160 -15.22 -2.79 -15.75
C ILE A 160 -15.92 -1.52 -15.28
N PHE A 161 -16.10 -0.54 -16.16
CA PHE A 161 -16.65 0.76 -15.81
C PHE A 161 -17.93 1.05 -16.58
N LYS A 162 -18.92 1.62 -15.89
CA LYS A 162 -20.14 2.15 -16.48
C LYS A 162 -20.22 3.65 -16.30
N GLU A 163 -21.01 4.30 -17.13
CA GLU A 163 -21.28 5.73 -16.99
C GLU A 163 -22.01 6.01 -15.67
N GLY A 164 -21.60 7.06 -14.97
CA GLY A 164 -22.13 7.40 -13.65
C GLY A 164 -21.44 6.71 -12.47
N ASP A 165 -20.58 5.72 -12.70
CA ASP A 165 -19.85 5.05 -11.64
C ASP A 165 -18.88 5.99 -10.89
N LEU A 166 -18.66 5.65 -9.62
CA LEU A 166 -17.66 6.31 -8.79
C LEU A 166 -16.34 5.55 -8.82
N VAL A 167 -15.27 6.24 -9.16
CA VAL A 167 -13.92 5.70 -9.24
C VAL A 167 -12.96 6.43 -8.32
N ASP A 168 -11.96 5.70 -7.85
CA ASP A 168 -10.82 6.26 -7.15
C ASP A 168 -9.61 6.26 -8.08
N VAL A 169 -8.99 7.43 -8.25
CA VAL A 169 -7.87 7.59 -9.17
C VAL A 169 -6.59 7.83 -8.39
N SER A 170 -5.60 6.97 -8.60
CA SER A 170 -4.28 7.14 -8.01
C SER A 170 -3.25 7.49 -9.07
N GLY A 171 -2.38 8.46 -8.76
CA GLY A 171 -1.35 8.92 -9.69
C GLY A 171 -0.23 9.63 -8.96
N THR A 172 0.83 9.95 -9.69
CA THR A 172 1.99 10.62 -9.10
C THR A 172 1.80 12.13 -9.20
N THR A 173 1.79 12.81 -8.07
CA THR A 173 1.64 14.28 -8.06
C THR A 173 2.78 15.00 -8.77
N ILE A 174 2.48 16.15 -9.38
CA ILE A 174 3.48 17.03 -9.98
C ILE A 174 4.54 17.39 -8.94
N GLY A 175 5.81 17.14 -9.26
CA GLY A 175 6.95 17.54 -8.45
C GLY A 175 7.12 19.05 -8.49
N LYS A 176 7.19 19.69 -7.31
CA LYS A 176 7.38 21.14 -7.17
C LYS A 176 8.80 21.48 -6.68
N GLY A 177 9.74 20.54 -6.68
CA GLY A 177 11.09 20.73 -6.17
C GLY A 177 11.16 20.93 -4.65
N PHE A 178 12.23 21.55 -4.17
CA PHE A 178 12.36 21.97 -2.78
C PHE A 178 11.47 23.17 -2.50
N GLN A 179 10.62 23.09 -1.47
CA GLN A 179 9.65 24.14 -1.15
C GLN A 179 9.77 24.63 0.29
N GLY A 180 9.59 25.95 0.46
CA GLY A 180 9.57 26.63 1.75
C GLY A 180 8.35 26.28 2.61
N GLY A 181 8.38 26.67 3.89
CA GLY A 181 7.30 26.38 4.85
C GLY A 181 5.92 26.90 4.44
N ILE A 182 5.88 28.08 3.81
CA ILE A 182 4.63 28.69 3.31
C ILE A 182 3.98 27.80 2.24
N LYS A 183 4.70 27.45 1.18
CA LYS A 183 4.11 26.69 0.06
C LYS A 183 3.86 25.21 0.40
N ARG A 184 4.69 24.62 1.26
CA ARG A 184 4.60 23.21 1.62
C ARG A 184 3.55 22.94 2.70
N HIS A 185 3.45 23.82 3.70
CA HIS A 185 2.64 23.62 4.92
C HIS A 185 1.60 24.71 5.16
N ASN A 186 1.41 25.64 4.21
CA ASN A 186 0.48 26.77 4.31
C ASN A 186 0.73 27.66 5.53
N PHE A 187 2.00 27.82 5.93
CA PHE A 187 2.36 28.76 7.01
C PHE A 187 2.07 30.20 6.60
N LYS A 188 1.65 31.02 7.57
CA LYS A 188 1.49 32.46 7.36
C LYS A 188 2.86 33.11 7.14
N ARG A 189 2.88 34.15 6.31
CA ARG A 189 4.05 35.03 6.15
C ARG A 189 4.12 36.03 7.31
N GLY A 190 5.30 36.53 7.61
CA GLY A 190 5.49 37.66 8.53
C GLY A 190 5.06 38.99 7.92
N GLN A 191 5.09 40.05 8.73
CA GLN A 191 4.82 41.41 8.27
C GLN A 191 5.85 41.85 7.21
N MET A 192 5.40 42.62 6.22
CA MET A 192 6.22 43.13 5.12
C MET A 192 6.79 44.53 5.38
N THR A 193 6.18 45.28 6.29
CA THR A 193 6.53 46.67 6.63
C THR A 193 6.97 46.77 8.10
N HIS A 194 7.27 47.98 8.58
CA HIS A 194 7.59 48.29 9.98
C HIS A 194 8.78 47.50 10.55
N GLY A 195 9.90 47.49 9.82
CA GLY A 195 11.18 46.97 10.32
C GLY A 195 11.29 45.44 10.45
N SER A 196 10.25 44.69 10.08
CA SER A 196 10.30 43.21 10.07
C SER A 196 11.34 42.71 9.07
N LYS A 197 12.29 41.88 9.53
CA LYS A 197 13.30 41.21 8.68
C LYS A 197 12.90 39.79 8.26
N SER A 198 11.78 39.29 8.78
CA SER A 198 11.36 37.88 8.65
C SER A 198 10.04 37.77 7.88
N HIS A 199 10.11 37.96 6.57
CA HIS A 199 8.92 37.97 5.72
C HIS A 199 8.40 36.56 5.41
N ARG A 200 9.29 35.66 5.00
CA ARG A 200 8.94 34.30 4.54
C ARG A 200 9.68 33.20 5.28
N ALA A 201 10.33 33.55 6.39
CA ALA A 201 11.02 32.58 7.21
C ALA A 201 10.03 31.63 7.91
N LEU A 202 10.56 30.55 8.48
CA LEU A 202 9.76 29.50 9.11
C LEU A 202 9.12 29.92 10.43
N GLY A 203 9.68 30.93 11.10
CA GLY A 203 9.38 31.27 12.49
C GLY A 203 10.11 30.36 13.49
N SER A 204 9.67 30.37 14.75
CA SER A 204 10.26 29.53 15.79
C SER A 204 9.99 28.03 15.55
N ILE A 205 11.02 27.20 15.75
CA ILE A 205 10.99 25.75 15.50
C ILE A 205 10.69 24.92 16.74
N GLY A 206 10.76 25.50 17.94
CA GLY A 206 10.56 24.81 19.22
C GLY A 206 10.55 25.76 20.43
N ALA A 207 10.31 25.19 21.61
CA ALA A 207 10.50 25.89 22.88
C ALA A 207 11.99 25.96 23.26
N GLY A 208 12.35 26.84 24.19
CA GLY A 208 13.72 27.05 24.67
C GLY A 208 14.23 25.93 25.57
N THR A 209 14.39 26.19 26.87
CA THR A 209 15.10 25.33 27.84
C THR A 209 14.55 23.90 27.91
N THR A 210 13.24 23.73 28.01
CA THR A 210 12.60 22.41 28.00
C THR A 210 11.70 22.35 26.77
N PRO A 211 11.87 21.42 25.82
CA PRO A 211 12.66 20.18 25.84
C PRO A 211 14.10 20.27 25.28
N GLY A 212 14.62 21.47 24.95
CA GLY A 212 15.98 21.65 24.44
C GLY A 212 16.28 20.98 23.09
N ARG A 213 15.25 20.56 22.35
CA ARG A 213 15.37 19.90 21.04
C ARG A 213 14.14 20.14 20.17
N VAL A 214 14.31 19.99 18.85
CA VAL A 214 13.19 19.99 17.92
C VAL A 214 12.53 18.61 17.88
N TYR A 215 11.20 18.56 17.99
CA TYR A 215 10.46 17.31 17.89
C TYR A 215 10.55 16.70 16.50
N LYS A 216 10.63 15.36 16.44
CA LYS A 216 10.55 14.60 15.18
C LYS A 216 9.21 14.87 14.49
N GLY A 217 9.21 14.99 13.17
CA GLY A 217 8.00 15.30 12.40
C GLY A 217 7.57 16.78 12.42
N LYS A 218 8.35 17.67 13.04
CA LYS A 218 8.12 19.12 12.94
C LYS A 218 8.11 19.54 11.47
N LYS A 219 7.06 20.26 11.08
CA LYS A 219 6.86 20.75 9.71
C LYS A 219 7.97 21.74 9.34
N MET A 220 8.79 21.35 8.37
CA MET A 220 9.96 22.10 7.88
C MET A 220 9.96 22.17 6.35
N PRO A 221 10.71 23.11 5.74
CA PRO A 221 10.90 23.16 4.29
C PRO A 221 11.48 21.84 3.75
N GLY A 222 11.24 21.55 2.48
CA GLY A 222 11.72 20.32 1.85
C GLY A 222 11.01 20.00 0.54
N ARG A 223 11.36 18.85 -0.06
CA ARG A 223 10.78 18.41 -1.34
C ARG A 223 9.26 18.27 -1.24
N MET A 224 8.55 18.81 -2.24
CA MET A 224 7.10 18.77 -2.35
C MET A 224 6.67 18.17 -3.68
N GLY A 225 5.62 17.35 -3.67
CA GLY A 225 5.12 16.64 -4.85
C GLY A 225 5.97 15.42 -5.23
N GLY A 226 5.70 14.81 -6.39
CA GLY A 226 6.39 13.60 -6.83
C GLY A 226 6.05 12.36 -5.98
N SER A 227 4.91 12.37 -5.31
CA SER A 227 4.43 11.27 -4.46
C SER A 227 3.08 10.76 -4.96
N LYS A 228 2.78 9.48 -4.72
CA LYS A 228 1.48 8.88 -5.05
C LYS A 228 0.37 9.52 -4.21
N ARG A 229 -0.70 9.98 -4.87
CA ARG A 229 -1.94 10.44 -4.24
C ARG A 229 -3.13 9.75 -4.89
N LYS A 230 -4.12 9.40 -4.08
CA LYS A 230 -5.42 8.85 -4.50
C LYS A 230 -6.46 9.95 -4.30
N ILE A 231 -7.14 10.37 -5.37
CA ILE A 231 -8.35 11.19 -5.28
C ILE A 231 -9.53 10.23 -5.36
N ARG A 232 -10.46 10.37 -4.41
CA ARG A 232 -11.53 9.40 -4.21
C ARG A 232 -12.85 9.93 -4.73
N LYS A 233 -13.77 9.01 -5.08
CA LYS A 233 -15.16 9.31 -5.46
C LYS A 233 -15.28 10.27 -6.64
N LEU A 234 -14.49 10.08 -7.68
CA LEU A 234 -14.67 10.81 -8.93
C LEU A 234 -15.74 10.12 -9.76
N LYS A 235 -16.61 10.89 -10.42
CA LYS A 235 -17.70 10.35 -11.25
C LYS A 235 -17.21 10.18 -12.69
N ILE A 236 -17.52 9.05 -13.32
CA ILE A 236 -17.38 8.88 -14.77
C ILE A 236 -18.55 9.60 -15.45
N VAL A 237 -18.22 10.53 -16.34
CA VAL A 237 -19.21 11.33 -17.09
C VAL A 237 -19.62 10.60 -18.36
N LYS A 238 -18.64 10.11 -19.12
CA LYS A 238 -18.86 9.43 -20.40
C LYS A 238 -17.75 8.43 -20.70
N LEU A 239 -18.09 7.37 -21.42
CA LEU A 239 -17.17 6.39 -21.98
C LEU A 239 -17.25 6.42 -23.50
N ASP A 240 -16.11 6.62 -24.19
CA ASP A 240 -16.05 6.53 -25.65
C ASP A 240 -15.17 5.34 -26.06
N ASN A 241 -15.81 4.32 -26.65
CA ASN A 241 -15.19 3.04 -27.00
C ASN A 241 -14.30 3.15 -28.25
N GLU A 242 -14.71 3.97 -29.22
CA GLU A 242 -13.96 4.18 -30.47
C GLU A 242 -12.58 4.78 -30.20
N LEU A 243 -12.54 5.83 -29.37
CA LEU A 243 -11.32 6.52 -28.98
C LEU A 243 -10.61 5.86 -27.80
N ARG A 244 -11.26 4.90 -27.13
CA ARG A 244 -10.81 4.25 -25.88
C ARG A 244 -10.42 5.29 -24.83
N VAL A 245 -11.35 6.17 -24.51
CA VAL A 245 -11.17 7.22 -23.50
C VAL A 245 -12.29 7.17 -22.45
N VAL A 246 -11.91 7.46 -21.21
CA VAL A 246 -12.83 7.69 -20.10
C VAL A 246 -12.77 9.17 -19.72
N MET A 247 -13.94 9.81 -19.65
CA MET A 247 -14.07 11.18 -19.14
C MET A 247 -14.45 11.16 -17.67
N ILE A 248 -13.56 11.66 -16.81
CA ILE A 248 -13.74 11.68 -15.36
C ILE A 248 -13.99 13.10 -14.89
N LYS A 249 -15.04 13.33 -14.11
CA LYS A 249 -15.33 14.64 -13.52
C LYS A 249 -14.20 15.10 -12.61
N GLY A 250 -13.73 16.33 -12.81
CA GLY A 250 -12.74 16.99 -11.97
C GLY A 250 -11.29 16.72 -12.36
N ALA A 251 -10.36 16.99 -11.43
CA ALA A 251 -8.93 16.91 -11.66
C ALA A 251 -8.34 15.58 -11.17
N VAL A 252 -7.45 15.00 -11.96
CA VAL A 252 -6.70 13.77 -11.63
C VAL A 252 -5.24 14.11 -11.27
N PRO A 253 -4.62 13.44 -10.27
CA PRO A 253 -3.26 13.74 -9.84
C PRO A 253 -2.25 13.18 -10.83
N ASP A 254 -1.80 13.98 -11.79
CA ASP A 254 -0.59 13.73 -12.56
C ASP A 254 -0.17 14.94 -13.40
N ALA A 255 1.08 14.95 -13.87
CA ALA A 255 1.50 15.80 -14.97
C ALA A 255 0.88 15.30 -16.30
N LEU A 256 0.75 16.19 -17.28
CA LEU A 256 0.30 15.82 -18.64
C LEU A 256 1.18 14.68 -19.21
N ALA A 257 0.53 13.73 -19.90
CA ALA A 257 1.15 12.57 -20.55
C ALA A 257 1.84 11.55 -19.60
N LYS A 258 1.47 11.52 -18.32
CA LYS A 258 1.89 10.49 -17.37
C LYS A 258 0.77 9.50 -17.06
N GLU A 259 1.17 8.29 -16.70
CA GLU A 259 0.28 7.17 -16.41
C GLU A 259 -0.25 7.19 -14.97
N GLY A 260 -1.57 7.11 -14.85
CA GLY A 260 -2.29 6.92 -13.60
C GLY A 260 -2.93 5.53 -13.52
N ILE A 261 -3.40 5.19 -12.33
CA ILE A 261 -4.13 3.96 -12.04
C ILE A 261 -5.56 4.35 -11.66
N LEU A 262 -6.52 3.83 -12.39
CA LEU A 262 -7.95 3.97 -12.15
C LEU A 262 -8.43 2.73 -11.41
N ARG A 263 -9.10 2.92 -10.28
CA ARG A 263 -9.65 1.84 -9.46
C ARG A 263 -11.15 2.04 -9.27
N PRO A 264 -11.94 0.96 -9.22
CA PRO A 264 -13.26 1.02 -8.59
C PRO A 264 -13.15 1.63 -7.19
N ASN A 265 -14.15 2.41 -6.79
CA ASN A 265 -14.12 3.11 -5.51
C ASN A 265 -14.33 2.15 -4.31
N ASP A 266 -13.43 2.18 -3.33
CA ASP A 266 -13.46 1.31 -2.14
C ASP A 266 -14.46 1.77 -1.05
N PHE A 267 -15.37 2.71 -1.34
CA PHE A 267 -16.14 3.43 -0.31
C PHE A 267 -17.11 2.56 0.50
N TRP A 268 -17.52 1.38 0.03
CA TRP A 268 -18.48 0.52 0.74
C TRP A 268 -17.97 -0.10 2.05
N ARG A 269 -16.72 0.10 2.45
CA ARG A 269 -16.11 -0.64 3.58
C ARG A 269 -16.35 -0.08 5.00
N ARG A 270 -17.32 0.80 5.24
CA ARG A 270 -17.60 1.32 6.60
C ARG A 270 -19.05 1.31 7.07
N SER A 271 -20.02 0.95 6.24
CA SER A 271 -21.40 0.78 6.70
C SER A 271 -21.95 -0.53 6.18
N MET A 272 -22.01 -1.50 7.09
CA MET A 272 -22.99 -2.59 7.16
C MET A 272 -23.17 -3.50 5.93
N GLY A 273 -22.98 -4.80 6.18
CA GLY A 273 -23.89 -5.82 5.66
C GLY A 273 -23.63 -6.30 4.24
N ALA A 274 -23.97 -7.56 4.04
CA ALA A 274 -23.88 -8.30 2.79
C ALA A 274 -24.60 -7.62 1.60
N HIS A 275 -24.38 -8.21 0.43
CA HIS A 275 -25.06 -8.00 -0.86
C HIS A 275 -24.37 -7.02 -1.84
N LYS A 276 -23.51 -7.58 -2.71
CA LYS A 276 -23.85 -7.82 -4.12
C LYS A 276 -22.69 -8.54 -4.81
N ILE A 277 -22.73 -9.87 -4.68
CA ILE A 277 -22.25 -10.80 -5.72
C ILE A 277 -23.32 -10.75 -6.81
N TRP A 278 -22.94 -10.50 -8.05
CA TRP A 278 -23.77 -10.84 -9.20
C TRP A 278 -22.90 -11.65 -10.16
N CYS A 279 -22.90 -12.95 -9.90
CA CYS A 279 -22.79 -13.96 -10.94
C CYS A 279 -24.17 -13.99 -11.62
N VAL A 280 -24.25 -13.68 -12.92
CA VAL A 280 -25.42 -14.05 -13.73
C VAL A 280 -24.97 -15.23 -14.58
N HIS A 281 -25.15 -16.41 -14.03
CA HIS A 281 -25.40 -17.61 -14.79
C HIS A 281 -26.75 -18.08 -14.31
N ASP A 282 -27.75 -18.08 -15.17
CA ASP A 282 -28.65 -19.23 -15.25
C ASP A 282 -29.43 -19.22 -16.57
N TRP A 283 -29.27 -20.36 -17.23
CA TRP A 283 -29.82 -20.79 -18.50
C TRP A 283 -30.58 -22.06 -18.15
N LEU A 284 -31.91 -22.05 -18.21
CA LEU A 284 -32.86 -23.18 -18.18
C LEU A 284 -34.21 -22.51 -18.53
N GLY A 285 -34.96 -22.86 -19.57
CA GLY A 285 -35.28 -24.20 -20.07
C GLY A 285 -36.69 -24.56 -19.59
N VAL A 286 -37.71 -24.10 -20.33
CA VAL A 286 -39.06 -24.65 -20.65
C VAL A 286 -39.89 -23.51 -21.24
#